data_AF-A0A2T3NI42-F1
#
_entry.id   AF-A0A2T3NI42-F1
#
_cell.length_a   1.000
_cell.length_b   1.000
_cell.length_c   1.000
_cell.angle_alpha   90.00
_cell.angle_beta   90.00
_cell.angle_gamma   90.00
#
_symmetry.space_group_name_H-M   'P 1'
#
loop_
_entity.id
_entity.type
_entity.pdbx_description
1 polymer ?
#
loop_
_entity_poly.entity_id
_entity_poly.type
_entity_poly.pdbx_seq_one_letter_code
_entity_poly.pdbx_strand_id
1 'polypeptide(L)'
;MQMLSQAYEKVMTGHGHEEAVHVVYLKSNEQTVVWKKKCQQLEEQFTELKQQNEELERKLKAAREELKQKATPSDDEKNYKQMMEEDMQALRRENRRLQSKVDSLRLEKRSDSKEITKSELPGQLVAASQKLTPAVASQIKAIGRSRYWARLAVLAIPIALVWIAMGPGKEPLMNVWNSLNPPPQKVSKPSMRLLHHDPSENEEDENKKTASTENLQSAEKKIVPVIQLSNEVGIWQLMKFANTSNYYISVRSEKGSYVIKSCEGDFQYYKNTLQRSGRMAANLIYARDERHFEIYDIPYGNGSFAHNWAKSKSLLINNEYFPNNNFASSYSNLQQHCQ
;
A
#
# COMPACT_ATOMS: atom_id res chain seq x y z
N MET A 1 37.78 -20.67 -30.76
CA MET A 1 37.84 -20.79 -32.24
C MET A 1 39.06 -20.12 -32.86
N GLN A 2 39.62 -19.05 -32.30
CA GLN A 2 40.77 -18.32 -32.88
C GLN A 2 42.06 -19.15 -33.04
N MET A 3 42.31 -20.13 -32.15
CA MET A 3 43.49 -21.01 -32.29
C MET A 3 43.40 -21.94 -33.50
N LEU A 4 42.19 -22.39 -33.85
CA LEU A 4 41.97 -23.27 -35.01
C LEU A 4 42.16 -22.51 -36.32
N SER A 5 41.74 -21.24 -36.40
CA SER A 5 41.96 -20.42 -37.60
C SER A 5 43.43 -20.11 -37.83
N GLN A 6 44.19 -19.82 -36.77
CA GLN A 6 45.63 -19.55 -36.88
C GLN A 6 46.45 -20.79 -37.26
N ALA A 7 46.09 -21.96 -36.72
CA ALA A 7 46.70 -23.22 -37.12
C ALA A 7 46.42 -23.54 -38.60
N TYR A 8 45.18 -23.30 -39.06
CA TYR A 8 44.81 -23.53 -40.46
C TYR A 8 45.57 -22.58 -41.41
N GLU A 9 45.73 -21.31 -41.03
CA GLU A 9 46.47 -20.31 -41.81
C GLU A 9 47.98 -20.65 -41.93
N LYS A 10 48.59 -21.15 -40.84
CA LYS A 10 49.98 -21.63 -40.82
C LYS A 10 50.20 -22.89 -41.68
N VAL A 11 49.23 -23.81 -41.71
CA VAL A 11 49.27 -24.98 -42.60
C VAL A 11 49.10 -24.56 -44.06
N MET A 12 48.16 -23.65 -44.35
CA MET A 12 47.90 -23.15 -45.71
C MET A 12 49.08 -22.37 -46.30
N THR A 13 49.88 -21.72 -45.45
CA THR A 13 51.10 -21.00 -45.86
C THR A 13 52.33 -21.92 -45.96
N GLY A 14 52.18 -23.24 -45.78
CA GLY A 14 53.27 -24.22 -45.92
C GLY A 14 54.18 -24.35 -44.68
N HIS A 15 53.84 -23.69 -43.59
CA HIS A 15 54.61 -23.68 -42.33
C HIS A 15 53.97 -24.59 -41.27
N GLY A 16 53.39 -25.73 -41.68
CA GLY A 16 52.68 -26.65 -40.79
C GLY A 16 53.57 -27.37 -39.77
N HIS A 17 54.89 -27.30 -39.94
CA HIS A 17 55.91 -27.86 -39.04
C HIS A 17 56.26 -26.91 -37.88
N GLU A 18 55.87 -25.64 -37.97
CA GLU A 18 56.09 -24.65 -36.92
C GLU A 18 54.94 -24.67 -35.92
N GLU A 19 55.24 -24.50 -34.62
CA GLU A 19 54.20 -24.32 -33.60
C GLU A 19 53.35 -23.09 -33.96
N ALA A 20 52.06 -23.31 -34.26
CA ALA A 20 51.14 -22.26 -34.71
C ALA A 20 50.89 -21.18 -33.65
N VAL A 21 51.28 -21.43 -32.40
CA VAL A 21 51.22 -20.49 -31.28
C VAL A 21 52.63 -20.36 -30.72
N HIS A 22 53.18 -19.15 -30.78
CA HIS A 22 54.43 -18.82 -30.09
C HIS A 22 54.23 -18.97 -28.58
N VAL A 23 54.58 -20.12 -28.02
CA VAL A 23 54.64 -20.29 -26.57
C VAL A 23 55.90 -19.56 -26.11
N VAL A 24 55.73 -18.32 -25.67
CA VAL A 24 56.82 -17.58 -25.00
C VAL A 24 57.09 -18.28 -23.67
N TYR A 25 58.10 -19.14 -23.64
CA TYR A 25 58.66 -19.67 -22.41
C TYR A 25 59.30 -18.50 -21.65
N LEU A 26 58.51 -17.82 -20.82
CA LEU A 26 59.02 -16.83 -19.88
C LEU A 26 59.95 -17.58 -18.92
N LYS A 27 61.26 -17.40 -19.13
CA LYS A 27 62.34 -17.80 -18.22
C LYS A 27 61.89 -17.45 -16.80
N SER A 28 61.89 -18.43 -15.88
CA SER A 28 61.33 -18.36 -14.53
C SER A 28 61.65 -17.04 -13.82
N ASN A 29 60.79 -16.05 -14.03
CA ASN A 29 60.92 -14.72 -13.45
C ASN A 29 60.01 -14.71 -12.22
N GLU A 30 60.39 -14.05 -11.12
CA GLU A 30 59.61 -14.03 -9.87
C GLU A 30 58.14 -13.63 -10.12
N GLN A 31 57.91 -12.76 -11.12
CA GLN A 31 56.58 -12.38 -11.59
C GLN A 31 55.73 -13.54 -12.11
N THR A 32 56.32 -14.53 -12.80
CA THR A 32 55.57 -15.71 -13.30
C THR A 32 55.01 -16.56 -12.17
N VAL A 33 55.72 -16.66 -11.05
CA VAL A 33 55.27 -17.36 -9.85
C VAL A 33 54.10 -16.60 -9.20
N VAL A 34 54.18 -15.27 -9.15
CA VAL A 34 53.09 -14.40 -8.64
C VAL A 34 51.84 -14.54 -9.52
N TRP A 35 51.98 -14.49 -10.84
CA TRP A 35 50.85 -14.67 -11.77
C TRP A 35 50.24 -16.06 -11.67
N LYS A 36 51.06 -17.11 -11.55
CA LYS A 36 50.58 -18.48 -11.36
C LYS A 36 49.77 -18.61 -10.07
N LYS A 37 50.23 -18.01 -8.96
CA LYS A 37 49.49 -17.99 -7.70
C LYS A 37 48.17 -17.22 -7.82
N LYS A 38 48.15 -16.10 -8.54
CA LYS A 38 46.94 -15.32 -8.78
C LYS A 38 45.93 -16.08 -9.66
N CYS A 39 46.39 -16.81 -10.67
CA CYS A 39 45.52 -17.67 -11.48
C CYS A 39 44.91 -18.80 -10.63
N GLN A 40 45.71 -19.44 -9.77
CA GLN A 40 45.20 -20.47 -8.85
C GLN A 40 44.14 -19.90 -7.88
N GLN A 41 44.38 -18.73 -7.31
CA GLN A 41 43.39 -18.07 -6.44
C GLN A 41 42.09 -17.73 -7.17
N LEU A 42 42.19 -17.28 -8.42
CA LEU A 42 41.01 -17.00 -9.25
C LEU A 42 40.25 -18.28 -9.62
N GLU A 43 40.95 -19.37 -9.89
CA GLU A 43 40.34 -20.69 -10.12
C GLU A 43 39.60 -21.19 -8.88
N GLU A 44 40.22 -21.10 -7.69
CA GLU A 44 39.58 -21.44 -6.42
C GLU A 44 38.30 -20.62 -6.19
N GLN A 45 38.39 -19.29 -6.31
CA GLN A 45 37.23 -18.40 -6.17
C GLN A 45 36.14 -18.70 -7.18
N PHE A 46 36.50 -19.01 -8.42
CA PHE A 46 35.54 -19.37 -9.45
C PHE A 46 34.84 -20.69 -9.11
N THR A 47 35.56 -21.69 -8.62
CA THR A 47 34.96 -22.96 -8.20
C THR A 47 34.03 -22.79 -7.00
N GLU A 48 34.40 -21.96 -6.03
CA GLU A 48 33.57 -21.64 -4.87
C GLU A 48 32.28 -20.92 -5.29
N LEU A 49 32.39 -19.86 -6.11
CA LEU A 49 31.24 -19.14 -6.62
C LEU A 49 30.31 -20.03 -7.46
N LYS A 50 30.89 -20.97 -8.23
CA LYS A 50 30.11 -21.94 -8.99
C LYS A 50 29.32 -22.86 -8.07
N GLN A 51 29.94 -23.39 -7.02
CA GLN A 51 29.24 -24.22 -6.02
C GLN A 51 28.12 -23.44 -5.32
N GLN A 52 28.37 -22.20 -4.93
CA GLN A 52 27.35 -21.33 -4.31
C GLN A 52 26.17 -21.07 -5.27
N ASN A 53 26.44 -20.82 -6.55
CA ASN A 53 25.37 -20.65 -7.54
C ASN A 53 24.54 -21.92 -7.71
N GLU A 54 25.18 -23.09 -7.82
CA GLU A 54 24.47 -24.37 -7.93
C GLU A 54 23.61 -24.65 -6.67
N GLU A 55 24.10 -24.29 -5.48
CA GLU A 55 23.34 -24.41 -4.24
C GLU A 55 22.13 -23.45 -4.21
N LEU A 56 22.32 -22.19 -4.61
CA LEU A 56 21.24 -21.21 -4.69
C LEU A 56 20.19 -21.60 -5.72
N GLU A 57 20.59 -22.14 -6.88
CA GLU A 57 19.66 -22.65 -7.89
C GLU A 57 18.84 -23.82 -7.34
N ARG A 58 19.45 -24.74 -6.59
CA ARG A 58 18.70 -25.82 -5.91
C ARG A 58 17.70 -25.28 -4.90
N LYS A 59 18.09 -24.30 -4.07
CA LYS A 59 17.20 -23.65 -3.10
C LYS A 59 16.04 -22.94 -3.79
N LEU A 60 16.30 -22.22 -4.88
CA LEU A 60 15.26 -21.56 -5.67
C LEU A 60 14.29 -22.56 -6.30
N LYS A 61 14.80 -23.70 -6.79
CA LYS A 61 13.94 -24.74 -7.36
C LYS A 61 13.05 -25.38 -6.28
N ALA A 62 13.61 -25.73 -5.13
CA ALA A 62 12.85 -26.27 -4.00
C ALA A 62 11.77 -25.29 -3.51
N ALA A 63 12.11 -24.02 -3.30
CA ALA A 63 11.16 -22.99 -2.89
C ALA A 63 10.03 -22.79 -3.92
N ARG A 64 10.33 -22.87 -5.22
CA ARG A 64 9.31 -22.80 -6.29
C ARG A 64 8.38 -24.01 -6.27
N GLU A 65 8.89 -25.20 -5.99
CA GLU A 65 8.07 -26.41 -5.87
C GLU A 65 7.17 -26.36 -4.63
N GLU A 66 7.67 -25.89 -3.48
CA GLU A 66 6.85 -25.65 -2.29
C GLU A 66 5.73 -24.62 -2.54
N LEU A 67 6.03 -23.52 -3.23
CA LEU A 67 5.04 -22.52 -3.60
C LEU A 67 3.98 -23.10 -4.54
N LYS A 68 4.37 -23.95 -5.49
CA LYS A 68 3.41 -24.64 -6.37
C LYS A 68 2.51 -25.60 -5.60
N GLN A 69 3.05 -26.35 -4.64
CA GLN A 69 2.27 -27.24 -3.78
C GLN A 69 1.32 -26.48 -2.85
N LYS A 70 1.72 -25.31 -2.34
CA LYS A 70 0.83 -24.41 -1.59
C LYS A 70 -0.20 -23.69 -2.46
N ALA A 71 0.14 -23.43 -3.73
CA ALA A 71 -0.73 -22.74 -4.67
C ALA A 71 -1.76 -23.66 -5.33
N THR A 72 -1.57 -24.98 -5.35
CA THR A 72 -2.64 -25.92 -5.65
C THR A 72 -3.62 -25.89 -4.48
N PRO A 73 -4.84 -25.34 -4.65
CA PRO A 73 -5.79 -25.28 -3.56
C PRO A 73 -6.11 -26.71 -3.15
N SER A 74 -6.06 -26.97 -1.83
CA SER A 74 -6.54 -28.23 -1.26
C SER A 74 -7.94 -28.51 -1.81
N ASP A 75 -8.27 -29.77 -2.09
CA ASP A 75 -9.59 -30.11 -2.65
C ASP A 75 -10.73 -29.61 -1.73
N ASP A 76 -10.48 -29.49 -0.43
CA ASP A 76 -11.39 -28.85 0.54
C ASP A 76 -11.64 -27.36 0.26
N GLU A 77 -10.62 -26.61 -0.16
CA GLU A 77 -10.74 -25.18 -0.48
C GLU A 77 -11.47 -24.96 -1.80
N LYS A 78 -11.30 -25.87 -2.76
CA LYS A 78 -12.09 -25.87 -4.01
C LYS A 78 -13.56 -26.16 -3.72
N ASN A 79 -13.83 -27.19 -2.93
CA ASN A 79 -15.19 -27.56 -2.52
C ASN A 79 -15.88 -26.41 -1.76
N TYR A 80 -15.16 -25.75 -0.84
CA TYR A 80 -15.67 -24.59 -0.12
C TYR A 80 -15.97 -23.40 -1.04
N LYS A 81 -15.08 -23.08 -2.00
CA LYS A 81 -15.31 -22.02 -2.99
C LYS A 81 -16.53 -22.32 -3.86
N GLN A 82 -16.67 -23.56 -4.31
CA GLN A 82 -17.81 -23.98 -5.12
C GLN A 82 -19.13 -23.86 -4.35
N MET A 83 -19.16 -24.32 -3.10
CA MET A 83 -20.34 -24.17 -2.23
C MET A 83 -20.69 -22.68 -2.01
N MET A 84 -19.69 -21.83 -1.77
CA MET A 84 -19.89 -20.39 -1.59
C MET A 84 -20.42 -19.72 -2.88
N GLU A 85 -19.96 -20.16 -4.05
CA GLU A 85 -20.47 -19.67 -5.33
C GLU A 85 -21.93 -20.09 -5.57
N GLU A 86 -22.29 -21.32 -5.21
CA GLU A 86 -23.67 -21.82 -5.28
C GLU A 86 -24.59 -21.02 -4.35
N ASP A 87 -24.19 -20.79 -3.10
CA ASP A 87 -24.93 -19.96 -2.14
C ASP A 87 -25.08 -18.52 -2.62
N MET A 88 -24.03 -17.93 -3.19
CA MET A 88 -24.07 -16.58 -3.75
C MET A 88 -25.04 -16.50 -4.94
N GLN A 89 -25.10 -17.54 -5.77
CA GLN A 89 -26.08 -17.61 -6.85
C GLN A 89 -27.51 -17.75 -6.31
N ALA A 90 -27.73 -18.55 -5.28
CA ALA A 90 -29.04 -18.69 -4.63
C ALA A 90 -29.52 -17.34 -4.06
N LEU A 91 -28.66 -16.65 -3.32
CA LEU A 91 -28.95 -15.32 -2.77
C LEU A 91 -29.26 -14.29 -3.87
N ARG A 92 -28.55 -14.33 -5.00
CA ARG A 92 -28.84 -13.45 -6.14
C ARG A 92 -30.22 -13.73 -6.76
N ARG A 93 -30.62 -14.99 -6.85
CA ARG A 93 -31.96 -15.37 -7.35
C ARG A 93 -33.05 -14.88 -6.40
N GLU A 94 -32.85 -15.06 -5.10
CA GLU A 94 -33.81 -14.61 -4.09
C GLU A 94 -33.93 -13.08 -4.05
N ASN A 95 -32.81 -12.38 -4.14
CA ASN A 95 -32.80 -10.91 -4.18
C ASN A 95 -33.58 -10.38 -5.40
N ARG A 96 -33.41 -10.98 -6.58
CA ARG A 96 -34.24 -10.67 -7.76
C ARG A 96 -35.74 -10.92 -7.52
N ARG A 97 -36.09 -12.04 -6.87
CA ARG A 97 -37.48 -12.38 -6.54
C ARG A 97 -38.09 -11.40 -5.53
N LEU A 98 -37.34 -10.98 -4.53
CA LEU A 98 -37.78 -9.98 -3.56
C LEU A 98 -37.94 -8.62 -4.23
N GLN A 99 -37.02 -8.25 -5.12
CA GLN A 99 -37.09 -7.00 -5.86
C GLN A 99 -38.33 -6.96 -6.77
N SER A 100 -38.65 -8.06 -7.47
CA SER A 100 -39.91 -8.12 -8.24
C SER A 100 -41.15 -7.99 -7.37
N LYS A 101 -41.15 -8.54 -6.14
CA LYS A 101 -42.27 -8.35 -5.18
C LYS A 101 -42.38 -6.91 -4.71
N VAL A 102 -41.25 -6.24 -4.46
CA VAL A 102 -41.25 -4.82 -4.07
C VAL A 102 -41.81 -3.97 -5.20
N ASP A 103 -41.44 -4.25 -6.44
CA ASP A 103 -41.93 -3.51 -7.59
C ASP A 103 -43.42 -3.76 -7.86
N SER A 104 -43.91 -4.99 -7.69
CA SER A 104 -45.35 -5.29 -7.80
C SER A 104 -46.18 -4.55 -6.74
N LEU A 105 -45.73 -4.57 -5.47
CA LEU A 105 -46.41 -3.86 -4.39
C LEU A 105 -46.37 -2.33 -4.58
N ARG A 106 -45.29 -1.80 -5.18
CA ARG A 106 -45.21 -0.37 -5.54
C ARG A 106 -46.19 -0.01 -6.66
N LEU A 107 -46.41 -0.90 -7.62
CA LEU A 107 -47.39 -0.72 -8.68
C LEU A 107 -48.81 -0.77 -8.13
N GLU A 108 -49.12 -1.74 -7.28
CA GLU A 108 -50.43 -1.88 -6.60
C GLU A 108 -50.75 -0.66 -5.75
N LYS A 109 -49.80 -0.20 -4.93
CA LYS A 109 -49.96 1.06 -4.16
C LYS A 109 -50.19 2.27 -5.06
N ARG A 110 -49.59 2.30 -6.25
CA ARG A 110 -49.79 3.37 -7.23
C ARG A 110 -51.14 3.27 -7.94
N SER A 111 -51.66 2.06 -8.19
CA SER A 111 -53.01 1.88 -8.73
C SER A 111 -54.07 2.24 -7.71
N ASP A 112 -53.94 1.78 -6.47
CA ASP A 112 -54.87 2.09 -5.38
C ASP A 112 -54.91 3.60 -5.11
N SER A 113 -53.74 4.25 -5.10
CA SER A 113 -53.66 5.71 -4.99
C SER A 113 -54.30 6.44 -6.17
N LYS A 114 -54.32 5.85 -7.38
CA LYS A 114 -54.95 6.45 -8.56
C LYS A 114 -56.45 6.19 -8.60
N GLU A 115 -56.92 5.04 -8.11
CA GLU A 115 -58.34 4.72 -7.98
C GLU A 115 -59.00 5.63 -6.95
N ILE A 116 -58.36 5.89 -5.80
CA ILE A 116 -58.84 6.86 -4.80
C ILE A 116 -59.00 8.26 -5.42
N THR A 117 -58.07 8.70 -6.28
CA THR A 117 -58.17 10.00 -6.96
C THR A 117 -59.17 10.03 -8.13
N LYS A 118 -59.60 8.88 -8.66
CA LYS A 118 -60.57 8.78 -9.77
C LYS A 118 -62.00 8.52 -9.28
N SER A 119 -62.18 7.91 -8.11
CA SER A 119 -63.50 7.76 -7.46
C SER A 119 -64.01 9.07 -6.83
N GLU A 120 -63.16 10.09 -6.70
CA GLU A 120 -63.52 11.44 -6.26
C GLU A 120 -63.58 12.42 -7.45
N LEU A 121 -64.38 12.12 -8.48
CA LEU A 121 -65.02 13.12 -9.38
C LEU A 121 -65.90 12.37 -10.40
N PRO A 122 -67.23 12.53 -10.32
CA PRO A 122 -67.82 13.66 -11.04
C PRO A 122 -68.86 14.45 -10.22
N GLY A 123 -68.74 15.78 -10.28
CA GLY A 123 -69.89 16.68 -10.30
C GLY A 123 -70.84 16.72 -9.10
N GLN A 124 -70.38 17.03 -7.88
CA GLN A 124 -71.32 17.46 -6.83
C GLN A 124 -70.70 18.33 -5.72
N LEU A 125 -69.74 19.22 -6.04
CA LEU A 125 -69.07 20.07 -5.05
C LEU A 125 -69.43 21.57 -5.11
N VAL A 126 -70.54 21.94 -5.76
CA VAL A 126 -71.04 23.33 -5.73
C VAL A 126 -72.35 23.47 -4.94
N ALA A 127 -73.03 22.39 -4.55
CA ALA A 127 -74.31 22.46 -3.81
C ALA A 127 -74.25 22.00 -2.34
N ALA A 128 -73.12 21.49 -1.84
CA ALA A 128 -73.00 20.94 -0.48
C ALA A 128 -72.17 21.81 0.48
N SER A 129 -72.06 23.13 0.23
CA SER A 129 -71.42 24.08 1.16
C SER A 129 -72.34 24.56 2.29
N GLN A 130 -73.59 24.08 2.35
CA GLN A 130 -74.52 24.40 3.44
C GLN A 130 -74.95 23.11 4.14
N LYS A 131 -74.68 23.07 5.45
CA LYS A 131 -75.02 22.01 6.42
C LYS A 131 -73.95 20.91 6.60
N LEU A 132 -72.75 21.34 6.98
CA LEU A 132 -71.89 20.52 7.84
C LEU A 132 -72.42 20.61 9.28
N THR A 133 -73.04 19.53 9.75
CA THR A 133 -73.42 19.35 11.16
C THR A 133 -72.19 19.37 12.07
N PRO A 134 -72.29 19.97 13.28
CA PRO A 134 -71.14 20.24 14.16
C PRO A 134 -70.36 19.02 14.63
N ALA A 135 -70.94 17.81 14.50
CA ALA A 135 -70.27 16.56 14.88
C ALA A 135 -69.08 16.20 13.95
N VAL A 136 -69.16 16.47 12.65
CA VAL A 136 -68.12 16.06 11.68
C VAL A 136 -66.92 17.03 11.66
N ALA A 137 -67.16 18.31 11.96
CA ALA A 137 -66.10 19.30 12.10
C ALA A 137 -65.13 19.00 13.26
N SER A 138 -65.61 18.32 14.30
CA SER A 138 -64.78 17.91 15.45
C SER A 138 -63.84 16.73 15.12
N GLN A 139 -64.25 15.83 14.22
CA GLN A 139 -63.44 14.66 13.82
C GLN A 139 -62.32 15.02 12.83
N ILE A 140 -62.56 15.96 11.90
CA ILE A 140 -61.53 16.41 10.95
C ILE A 140 -60.40 17.18 11.66
N LYS A 141 -60.72 17.87 12.77
CA LYS A 141 -59.71 18.56 13.60
C LYS A 141 -58.84 17.60 14.42
N ALA A 142 -59.32 16.38 14.70
CA ALA A 142 -58.56 15.36 15.43
C ALA A 142 -57.53 14.62 14.55
N ILE A 143 -57.83 14.42 13.26
CA ILE A 143 -56.96 13.68 12.32
C ILE A 143 -55.79 14.55 11.81
N GLY A 144 -55.96 15.89 11.75
CA GLY A 144 -54.89 16.81 11.34
C GLY A 144 -53.80 17.04 12.40
N ARG A 145 -54.09 16.82 13.68
CA ARG A 145 -53.18 17.14 14.80
C ARG A 145 -52.09 16.09 15.01
N SER A 146 -52.37 14.80 14.73
CA SER A 146 -51.38 13.72 14.96
C SER A 146 -50.26 13.70 13.90
N ARG A 147 -50.57 14.05 12.65
CA ARG A 147 -49.59 14.10 11.56
C ARG A 147 -48.62 15.29 11.67
N TYR A 148 -49.04 16.37 12.32
CA TYR A 148 -48.14 17.50 12.60
C TYR A 148 -47.07 17.11 13.63
N TRP A 149 -47.46 16.46 14.73
CA TRP A 149 -46.52 15.96 15.73
C TRP A 149 -45.57 14.89 15.19
N ALA A 150 -46.06 13.98 14.33
CA ALA A 150 -45.18 13.00 13.67
C ALA A 150 -44.14 13.66 12.76
N ARG A 151 -44.51 14.69 11.98
CA ARG A 151 -43.57 15.45 11.15
C ARG A 151 -42.58 16.27 11.97
N LEU A 152 -43.03 16.83 13.09
CA LEU A 152 -42.18 17.60 14.01
C LEU A 152 -41.19 16.69 14.74
N ALA A 153 -41.61 15.48 15.14
CA ALA A 153 -40.73 14.48 15.73
C ALA A 153 -39.64 14.02 14.75
N VAL A 154 -39.98 13.77 13.49
CA VAL A 154 -39.00 13.36 12.45
C VAL A 154 -37.93 14.44 12.21
N LEU A 155 -38.29 15.72 12.28
CA LEU A 155 -37.33 16.83 12.14
C LEU A 155 -36.54 17.12 13.43
N ALA A 156 -37.10 16.82 14.60
CA ALA A 156 -36.43 17.05 15.89
C ALA A 156 -35.33 16.02 16.21
N ILE A 157 -35.47 14.77 15.74
CA ILE A 157 -34.50 13.68 15.98
C ILE A 157 -33.06 14.03 15.52
N PRO A 158 -32.80 14.51 14.28
CA PRO A 158 -31.44 14.84 13.87
C PRO A 158 -30.85 16.01 14.66
N ILE A 159 -31.68 16.99 15.04
CA ILE A 159 -31.24 18.13 15.85
C ILE A 159 -30.86 17.68 17.26
N ALA A 160 -31.65 16.78 17.85
CA ALA A 160 -31.36 16.19 19.15
C ALA A 160 -30.07 15.35 19.13
N LEU A 161 -29.83 14.56 18.07
CA LEU A 161 -28.60 13.78 17.91
C LEU A 161 -27.35 14.66 17.82
N VAL A 162 -27.42 15.78 17.09
CA VAL A 162 -26.31 16.76 17.01
C VAL A 162 -26.08 17.43 18.38
N TRP A 163 -27.16 17.76 19.10
CA TRP A 163 -27.06 18.32 20.44
C TRP A 163 -26.45 17.35 21.46
N ILE A 164 -26.78 16.05 21.38
CA ILE A 164 -26.19 15.00 22.22
C ILE A 164 -24.72 14.76 21.86
N ALA A 165 -24.35 14.84 20.57
CA ALA A 165 -22.97 14.69 20.13
C ALA A 165 -22.07 15.89 20.50
N MET A 166 -22.63 17.10 20.61
CA MET A 166 -21.88 18.31 20.95
C MET A 166 -22.01 18.77 22.41
N GLY A 167 -23.01 18.29 23.14
CA GLY A 167 -23.27 18.65 24.53
C GLY A 167 -22.35 17.96 25.55
N PRO A 168 -22.40 18.37 26.84
CA PRO A 168 -21.54 17.89 27.91
C PRO A 168 -21.81 16.44 28.37
N GLY A 169 -22.60 15.65 27.62
CA GLY A 169 -22.98 14.27 27.93
C GLY A 169 -22.30 13.21 27.06
N LYS A 170 -21.05 13.42 26.63
CA LYS A 170 -20.32 12.52 25.72
C LYS A 170 -19.93 11.17 26.34
N GLU A 171 -19.94 11.07 27.66
CA GLU A 171 -19.44 9.91 28.42
C GLU A 171 -20.26 8.61 28.21
N PRO A 172 -21.61 8.60 28.26
CA PRO A 172 -22.37 7.36 28.05
C PRO A 172 -22.24 6.77 26.64
N LEU A 173 -22.13 7.62 25.60
CA LEU A 173 -22.01 7.15 24.21
C LEU A 173 -20.63 6.55 23.93
N MET A 174 -19.57 7.14 24.50
CA MET A 174 -18.22 6.59 24.40
C MET A 174 -18.08 5.26 25.14
N ASN A 175 -18.81 5.06 26.24
CA ASN A 175 -18.83 3.78 26.96
C ASN A 175 -19.49 2.66 26.14
N VAL A 176 -20.58 2.95 25.41
CA VAL A 176 -21.19 2.00 24.49
C VAL A 176 -20.26 1.71 23.31
N TRP A 177 -19.65 2.74 22.72
CA TRP A 177 -18.69 2.56 21.62
C TRP A 177 -17.47 1.73 22.03
N ASN A 178 -16.91 1.98 23.23
CA ASN A 178 -15.79 1.22 23.78
C ASN A 178 -16.17 -0.21 24.16
N SER A 179 -17.45 -0.50 24.44
CA SER A 179 -17.93 -1.88 24.68
C SER A 179 -18.07 -2.69 23.39
N LEU A 180 -18.41 -2.04 22.26
CA LEU A 180 -18.49 -2.70 20.95
C LEU A 180 -17.12 -2.84 20.26
N ASN A 181 -16.16 -1.98 20.60
CA ASN A 181 -14.77 -2.06 20.13
C ASN A 181 -13.82 -1.90 21.31
N PRO A 182 -13.57 -2.98 22.09
CA PRO A 182 -12.54 -2.92 23.12
C PRO A 182 -11.20 -2.57 22.46
N PRO A 183 -10.47 -1.55 22.93
CA PRO A 183 -9.15 -1.25 22.41
C PRO A 183 -8.24 -2.47 22.61
N PRO A 184 -7.31 -2.77 21.67
CA PRO A 184 -6.42 -3.91 21.80
C PRO A 184 -5.63 -3.79 23.11
N GLN A 185 -5.77 -4.80 23.97
CA GLN A 185 -5.02 -4.93 25.22
C GLN A 185 -3.53 -4.79 24.90
N LYS A 186 -2.92 -3.71 25.39
CA LYS A 186 -1.45 -3.61 25.46
C LYS A 186 -0.99 -4.64 26.47
N VAL A 187 -0.56 -5.80 25.98
CA VAL A 187 0.06 -6.85 26.79
C VAL A 187 1.29 -6.24 27.46
N SER A 188 1.22 -6.03 28.77
CA SER A 188 2.38 -5.65 29.57
C SER A 188 3.37 -6.82 29.54
N LYS A 189 4.60 -6.53 29.13
CA LYS A 189 5.71 -7.49 29.21
C LYS A 189 5.90 -7.89 30.68
N PRO A 190 6.09 -9.17 31.01
CA PRO A 190 6.35 -9.59 32.38
C PRO A 190 7.67 -8.97 32.87
N SER A 191 7.60 -8.21 33.97
CA SER A 191 8.75 -7.70 34.70
C SER A 191 9.42 -8.85 35.42
N MET A 192 10.56 -9.30 34.91
CA MET A 192 11.44 -10.24 35.60
C MET A 192 12.24 -9.43 36.64
N ARG A 193 11.86 -9.51 37.92
CA ARG A 193 12.68 -9.01 39.02
C ARG A 193 13.83 -10.00 39.24
N LEU A 194 15.02 -9.67 38.75
CA LEU A 194 16.25 -10.28 39.25
C LEU A 194 16.50 -9.76 40.68
N LEU A 195 16.21 -10.60 41.67
CA LEU A 195 16.75 -10.45 43.03
C LEU A 195 18.26 -10.71 42.95
N HIS A 196 19.06 -9.64 42.90
CA HIS A 196 20.48 -9.74 43.29
C HIS A 196 20.52 -9.77 44.81
N HIS A 197 20.90 -10.92 45.36
CA HIS A 197 21.38 -11.01 46.73
C HIS A 197 22.86 -10.62 46.71
N ASP A 198 23.21 -9.49 47.32
CA ASP A 198 24.57 -9.26 47.81
C ASP A 198 24.48 -8.84 49.29
N PRO A 199 25.20 -9.51 50.20
CA PRO A 199 25.19 -9.21 51.62
C PRO A 199 26.45 -8.42 52.02
N SER A 200 26.29 -7.14 52.35
CA SER A 200 27.17 -6.48 53.32
C SER A 200 26.58 -5.13 53.73
N GLU A 201 26.23 -5.06 55.00
CA GLU A 201 25.81 -3.87 55.74
C GLU A 201 26.90 -2.79 55.73
N ASN A 202 26.53 -1.51 55.56
CA ASN A 202 26.36 -0.60 56.69
C ASN A 202 25.98 0.83 56.25
N GLU A 203 25.05 1.38 57.03
CA GLU A 203 24.66 2.77 57.30
C GLU A 203 25.86 3.75 57.32
N GLU A 204 25.78 5.05 57.04
CA GLU A 204 24.74 6.08 57.06
C GLU A 204 25.35 7.30 56.31
N ASP A 205 24.57 8.06 55.55
CA ASP A 205 24.43 9.51 55.77
C ASP A 205 23.49 10.16 54.74
N GLU A 206 22.55 10.92 55.30
CA GLU A 206 21.58 11.73 54.60
C GLU A 206 22.22 12.81 53.72
N ASN A 207 21.45 13.17 52.68
CA ASN A 207 21.14 14.55 52.29
C ASN A 207 21.53 14.89 50.84
N LYS A 208 20.59 14.61 49.91
CA LYS A 208 20.35 15.45 48.73
C LYS A 208 18.97 15.16 48.12
N LYS A 209 18.02 16.04 48.45
CA LYS A 209 16.98 16.44 47.49
C LYS A 209 17.66 16.85 46.19
N THR A 210 17.25 16.30 45.06
CA THR A 210 16.81 17.00 43.82
C THR A 210 16.74 15.98 42.68
N ALA A 211 15.66 16.07 41.89
CA ALA A 211 15.46 15.44 40.58
C ALA A 211 15.16 13.94 40.52
N SER A 212 13.93 13.58 40.91
CA SER A 212 13.19 12.56 40.17
C SER A 212 12.75 13.15 38.82
N THR A 213 13.66 13.16 37.85
CA THR A 213 13.26 13.18 36.44
C THR A 213 13.43 11.76 35.96
N GLU A 214 12.31 11.03 35.93
CA GLU A 214 12.18 9.80 35.18
C GLU A 214 12.73 10.06 33.77
N ASN A 215 13.87 9.45 33.47
CA ASN A 215 14.36 9.27 32.12
C ASN A 215 13.36 8.35 31.39
N LEU A 216 12.23 8.94 30.98
CA LEU A 216 11.58 8.55 29.75
C LEU A 216 12.61 8.76 28.66
N GLN A 217 13.30 7.68 28.28
CA GLN A 217 13.92 7.57 26.97
C GLN A 217 12.84 7.92 25.95
N SER A 218 12.86 9.19 25.54
CA SER A 218 12.11 9.71 24.42
C SER A 218 12.44 8.78 23.27
N ALA A 219 11.47 7.94 22.87
CA ALA A 219 11.57 7.20 21.64
C ALA A 219 11.83 8.24 20.55
N GLU A 220 13.06 8.30 20.08
CA GLU A 220 13.53 9.25 19.09
C GLU A 220 12.52 9.22 17.95
N LYS A 221 11.73 10.29 17.83
CA LYS A 221 10.61 10.34 16.91
C LYS A 221 11.20 10.34 15.52
N LYS A 222 11.25 9.16 14.88
CA LYS A 222 11.82 8.96 13.54
C LYS A 222 11.28 10.05 12.60
N ILE A 223 12.15 10.97 12.23
CA ILE A 223 11.78 12.12 11.40
C ILE A 223 11.51 11.59 9.99
N VAL A 224 10.27 11.74 9.54
CA VAL A 224 9.81 11.24 8.24
C VAL A 224 10.19 12.24 7.14
N PRO A 225 10.99 11.88 6.13
CA PRO A 225 11.53 12.83 5.15
C PRO A 225 10.43 13.41 4.24
N VAL A 226 10.39 14.73 4.09
CA VAL A 226 9.39 15.48 3.30
C VAL A 226 10.04 16.05 2.04
N ILE A 227 9.37 15.87 0.91
CA ILE A 227 9.88 16.26 -0.42
C ILE A 227 9.62 17.74 -0.71
N GLN A 228 10.51 18.34 -1.50
CA GLN A 228 10.30 19.65 -2.11
C GLN A 228 9.55 19.48 -3.44
N LEU A 229 8.60 20.39 -3.71
CA LEU A 229 7.79 20.39 -4.92
C LEU A 229 8.50 21.17 -6.02
N SER A 230 8.67 20.56 -7.19
CA SER A 230 9.26 21.20 -8.37
C SER A 230 8.19 21.52 -9.42
N ASN A 231 8.40 22.58 -10.20
CA ASN A 231 7.49 22.97 -11.29
C ASN A 231 7.78 22.25 -12.61
N GLU A 232 8.99 21.70 -12.76
CA GLU A 232 9.41 21.03 -13.98
C GLU A 232 8.84 19.62 -14.06
N VAL A 233 8.29 19.27 -15.22
CA VAL A 233 7.69 17.96 -15.49
C VAL A 233 8.64 17.11 -16.31
N GLY A 234 8.80 15.84 -15.92
CA GLY A 234 9.54 14.85 -16.70
C GLY A 234 11.06 15.02 -16.75
N ILE A 235 11.62 15.85 -15.86
CA ILE A 235 13.07 16.03 -15.71
C ILE A 235 13.47 15.50 -14.34
N TRP A 236 14.47 14.63 -14.31
CA TRP A 236 15.09 14.22 -13.06
C TRP A 236 15.94 15.35 -12.49
N GLN A 237 15.69 15.64 -11.20
CA GLN A 237 16.36 16.70 -10.47
C GLN A 237 16.89 16.15 -9.15
N LEU A 238 18.09 16.62 -8.76
CA LEU A 238 18.67 16.37 -7.45
C LEU A 238 18.19 17.45 -6.49
N MET A 239 17.61 17.05 -5.36
CA MET A 239 17.11 17.95 -4.33
C MET A 239 17.46 17.43 -2.93
N LYS A 240 17.29 18.28 -1.92
CA LYS A 240 17.36 17.89 -0.51
C LYS A 240 15.96 17.78 0.07
N PHE A 241 15.75 16.85 0.99
CA PHE A 241 14.50 16.82 1.75
C PHE A 241 14.35 18.10 2.57
N ALA A 242 13.10 18.55 2.77
CA ALA A 242 12.82 19.81 3.46
C ALA A 242 13.21 19.78 4.94
N ASN A 243 13.27 18.59 5.54
CA ASN A 243 13.46 18.38 6.97
C ASN A 243 14.67 17.51 7.33
N THR A 244 15.37 16.94 6.36
CA THR A 244 16.58 16.15 6.59
C THR A 244 17.68 16.62 5.63
N SER A 245 18.95 16.47 6.02
CA SER A 245 20.10 16.81 5.17
C SER A 245 20.31 15.84 4.01
N ASN A 246 19.49 14.80 3.91
CA ASN A 246 19.61 13.76 2.91
C ASN A 246 19.19 14.26 1.53
N TYR A 247 19.93 13.81 0.53
CA TYR A 247 19.62 14.09 -0.87
C TYR A 247 18.73 13.00 -1.46
N TYR A 248 17.96 13.40 -2.46
CA TYR A 248 17.20 12.49 -3.28
C TYR A 248 17.14 13.01 -4.71
N ILE A 249 16.85 12.11 -5.65
CA ILE A 249 16.45 12.50 -6.99
C ILE A 249 14.96 12.24 -7.16
N SER A 250 14.30 13.10 -7.93
CA SER A 250 12.90 12.89 -8.26
C SER A 250 12.56 13.32 -9.66
N VAL A 251 11.49 12.73 -10.18
CA VAL A 251 10.82 13.14 -11.41
C VAL A 251 9.34 13.35 -11.15
N ARG A 252 8.80 14.44 -11.70
CA ARG A 252 7.38 14.78 -11.64
C ARG A 252 6.65 14.33 -12.91
N SER A 253 5.48 13.70 -12.76
CA SER A 253 4.56 13.44 -13.88
C SER A 253 3.73 14.67 -14.23
N GLU A 254 3.14 14.70 -15.43
CA GLU A 254 2.15 15.73 -15.82
C GLU A 254 0.98 15.83 -14.84
N LYS A 255 0.66 14.70 -14.21
CA LYS A 255 -0.42 14.52 -13.24
C LYS A 255 -0.06 15.02 -11.83
N GLY A 256 1.20 15.39 -11.59
CA GLY A 256 1.68 15.92 -10.32
C GLY A 256 2.07 14.87 -9.28
N SER A 257 2.03 13.58 -9.63
CA SER A 257 2.67 12.51 -8.85
C SER A 257 4.18 12.51 -9.09
N TYR A 258 4.95 12.02 -8.13
CA TYR A 258 6.41 11.97 -8.20
C TYR A 258 6.93 10.53 -8.08
N VAL A 259 8.09 10.27 -8.67
CA VAL A 259 8.90 9.10 -8.33
C VAL A 259 10.22 9.58 -7.77
N ILE A 260 10.67 8.96 -6.68
CA ILE A 260 11.78 9.42 -5.86
C ILE A 260 12.74 8.28 -5.57
N LYS A 261 14.04 8.58 -5.57
CA LYS A 261 15.09 7.69 -5.08
C LYS A 261 15.95 8.47 -4.07
N SER A 262 15.98 7.99 -2.83
CA SER A 262 16.89 8.48 -1.79
C SER A 262 18.21 7.71 -1.80
N CYS A 263 19.17 8.09 -0.94
CA CYS A 263 20.42 7.33 -0.79
C CYS A 263 20.19 5.90 -0.30
N GLU A 264 19.41 5.74 0.77
CA GLU A 264 19.26 4.47 1.50
C GLU A 264 18.07 3.62 1.04
N GLY A 265 17.05 4.23 0.44
CA GLY A 265 15.80 3.56 0.10
C GLY A 265 15.69 3.14 -1.37
N ASP A 266 14.78 2.23 -1.68
CA ASP A 266 14.40 1.91 -3.06
C ASP A 266 13.62 3.06 -3.72
N PHE A 267 13.20 2.86 -4.97
CA PHE A 267 12.35 3.82 -5.64
C PHE A 267 10.96 3.86 -4.99
N GLN A 268 10.49 5.07 -4.70
CA GLN A 268 9.20 5.33 -4.08
C GLN A 268 8.32 6.14 -5.03
N TYR A 269 7.05 5.78 -5.11
CA TYR A 269 6.02 6.47 -5.86
C TYR A 269 5.17 7.32 -4.91
N TYR A 270 5.20 8.62 -5.12
CA TYR A 270 4.42 9.61 -4.40
C TYR A 270 3.20 9.97 -5.25
N LYS A 271 2.09 9.30 -4.97
CA LYS A 271 0.84 9.52 -5.70
C LYS A 271 0.16 10.78 -5.19
N ASN A 272 -0.19 11.68 -6.10
CA ASN A 272 -0.97 12.87 -5.76
C ASN A 272 -2.39 12.48 -5.27
N THR A 273 -2.77 12.88 -4.06
CA THR A 273 -4.08 12.57 -3.47
C THR A 273 -5.25 13.24 -4.19
N LEU A 274 -4.99 14.35 -4.88
CA LEU A 274 -6.01 15.05 -5.68
C LEU A 274 -6.47 14.21 -6.88
N GLN A 275 -5.68 13.21 -7.28
CA GLN A 275 -6.05 12.33 -8.36
C GLN A 275 -6.81 11.11 -7.85
N ARG A 276 -8.02 10.92 -8.39
CA ARG A 276 -8.81 9.72 -8.14
C ARG A 276 -8.10 8.53 -8.76
N SER A 277 -7.37 7.77 -7.96
CA SER A 277 -6.75 6.55 -8.44
C SER A 277 -7.81 5.51 -8.78
N GLY A 278 -7.63 4.86 -9.92
CA GLY A 278 -8.27 3.57 -10.19
C GLY A 278 -7.67 2.47 -9.32
N ARG A 279 -7.77 1.22 -9.77
CA ARG A 279 -7.04 0.10 -9.15
C ARG A 279 -5.53 0.40 -9.18
N MET A 280 -4.88 0.27 -8.01
CA MET A 280 -3.43 0.38 -7.92
C MET A 280 -2.75 -0.78 -8.63
N ALA A 281 -1.59 -0.50 -9.22
CA ALA A 281 -0.74 -1.54 -9.76
C ALA A 281 -0.24 -2.47 -8.63
N ALA A 282 -0.21 -3.78 -8.89
CA ALA A 282 0.13 -4.79 -7.89
C ALA A 282 1.59 -4.73 -7.40
N ASN A 283 2.46 -4.00 -8.10
CA ASN A 283 3.86 -3.81 -7.73
C ASN A 283 4.09 -2.61 -6.80
N LEU A 284 3.04 -1.93 -6.37
CA LEU A 284 3.10 -0.80 -5.45
C LEU A 284 2.67 -1.25 -4.06
N ILE A 285 3.57 -1.16 -3.09
CA ILE A 285 3.28 -1.48 -1.68
C ILE A 285 3.08 -0.17 -0.93
N TYR A 286 1.91 -0.02 -0.31
CA TYR A 286 1.61 1.17 0.48
C TYR A 286 2.58 1.29 1.66
N ALA A 287 3.22 2.46 1.80
CA ALA A 287 4.17 2.74 2.86
C ALA A 287 3.57 3.67 3.92
N ARG A 288 3.10 4.85 3.50
CA ARG A 288 2.55 5.88 4.40
C ARG A 288 1.78 6.96 3.66
N ASP A 289 1.03 7.75 4.43
CA ASP A 289 0.34 8.94 3.96
C ASP A 289 1.05 10.23 4.39
N GLU A 290 1.11 11.17 3.46
CA GLU A 290 1.48 12.56 3.67
C GLU A 290 0.34 13.47 3.21
N ARG A 291 0.32 14.74 3.63
CA ARG A 291 -0.85 15.64 3.43
C ARG A 291 -1.37 15.70 1.99
N HIS A 292 -0.46 15.66 1.01
CA HIS A 292 -0.78 15.78 -0.41
C HIS A 292 -0.43 14.54 -1.23
N PHE A 293 0.15 13.52 -0.57
CA PHE A 293 0.67 12.34 -1.26
C PHE A 293 0.39 11.07 -0.48
N GLU A 294 -0.03 10.03 -1.18
CA GLU A 294 0.05 8.65 -0.70
C GLU A 294 1.36 8.05 -1.23
N ILE A 295 2.18 7.50 -0.35
CA ILE A 295 3.52 7.00 -0.70
C ILE A 295 3.48 5.48 -0.79
N TYR A 296 4.02 4.99 -1.89
CA TYR A 296 4.14 3.57 -2.19
C TYR A 296 5.58 3.22 -2.51
N ASP A 297 6.07 2.11 -1.98
CA ASP A 297 7.36 1.53 -2.37
C ASP A 297 7.19 0.73 -3.67
N ILE A 298 8.21 0.77 -4.54
CA ILE A 298 8.27 0.00 -5.80
C ILE A 298 9.35 -1.09 -5.66
N PRO A 299 9.08 -2.21 -4.97
CA PRO A 299 10.09 -3.24 -4.71
C PRO A 299 10.49 -4.04 -5.94
N TYR A 300 9.63 -4.12 -6.96
CA TYR A 300 9.89 -4.90 -8.17
C TYR A 300 9.17 -4.36 -9.41
N GLY A 301 9.55 -4.90 -10.57
CA GLY A 301 8.94 -4.56 -11.86
C GLY A 301 9.44 -3.23 -12.42
N ASN A 302 8.67 -2.62 -13.30
CA ASN A 302 9.06 -1.36 -13.95
C ASN A 302 9.13 -0.23 -12.91
N GLY A 303 10.24 0.51 -12.92
CA GLY A 303 10.48 1.63 -12.00
C GLY A 303 11.21 1.28 -10.70
N SER A 304 11.35 -0.02 -10.36
CA SER A 304 12.02 -0.47 -9.12
C SER A 304 13.55 -0.35 -9.13
N PHE A 305 14.19 -0.39 -10.30
CA PHE A 305 15.65 -0.41 -10.41
C PHE A 305 16.16 0.70 -11.31
N ALA A 306 17.35 1.23 -10.99
CA ALA A 306 18.01 2.28 -11.78
C ALA A 306 18.25 1.86 -13.24
N HIS A 307 18.45 0.58 -13.52
CA HIS A 307 18.62 0.08 -14.89
C HIS A 307 17.35 0.22 -15.75
N ASN A 308 16.16 0.14 -15.14
CA ASN A 308 14.88 0.33 -15.85
C ASN A 308 14.76 1.77 -16.33
N TRP A 309 15.14 2.71 -15.47
CA TRP A 309 15.20 4.12 -15.80
C TRP A 309 16.29 4.34 -16.86
N ALA A 310 17.55 3.98 -16.61
CA ALA A 310 18.65 4.23 -17.54
C ALA A 310 18.44 3.74 -18.98
N LYS A 311 17.70 2.64 -19.19
CA LYS A 311 17.42 2.08 -20.52
C LYS A 311 16.16 2.62 -21.19
N SER A 312 15.28 3.30 -20.47
CA SER A 312 13.98 3.75 -21.00
C SER A 312 13.94 5.25 -21.22
N LYS A 313 13.16 5.67 -22.22
CA LYS A 313 12.83 7.08 -22.46
C LYS A 313 11.77 7.58 -21.46
N SER A 314 10.86 6.70 -21.08
CA SER A 314 9.82 6.95 -20.09
C SER A 314 9.36 5.62 -19.50
N LEU A 315 8.82 5.67 -18.28
CA LEU A 315 8.22 4.51 -17.61
C LEU A 315 6.75 4.77 -17.30
N LEU A 316 5.93 3.73 -17.42
CA LEU A 316 4.53 3.75 -17.02
C LEU A 316 4.41 3.15 -15.62
N ILE A 317 3.97 3.95 -14.65
CA ILE A 317 3.73 3.54 -13.27
C ILE A 317 2.31 3.98 -12.91
N ASN A 318 1.47 3.04 -12.47
CA ASN A 318 0.09 3.31 -12.08
C ASN A 318 -0.76 4.08 -13.12
N ASN A 319 -0.61 3.75 -14.41
CA ASN A 319 -1.26 4.47 -15.53
C ASN A 319 -0.82 5.96 -15.66
N GLU A 320 0.38 6.28 -15.20
CA GLU A 320 1.03 7.58 -15.36
C GLU A 320 2.39 7.43 -16.02
N TYR A 321 2.66 8.27 -17.02
CA TYR A 321 3.95 8.28 -17.68
C TYR A 321 4.93 9.19 -16.94
N PHE A 322 6.12 8.66 -16.70
CA PHE A 322 7.26 9.36 -16.12
C PHE A 322 8.35 9.45 -17.18
N PRO A 323 8.52 10.62 -17.82
CA PRO A 323 9.64 10.85 -18.73
C PRO A 323 10.97 10.73 -17.99
N ASN A 324 11.98 10.18 -18.66
CA ASN A 324 13.26 9.86 -18.04
C ASN A 324 14.38 10.82 -18.47
N ASN A 325 14.07 12.10 -18.61
CA ASN A 325 15.07 13.08 -19.02
C ASN A 325 16.05 13.34 -17.88
N ASN A 326 17.35 13.43 -18.19
CA ASN A 326 18.42 13.76 -17.22
C ASN A 326 18.63 12.73 -16.09
N PHE A 327 18.12 11.50 -16.21
CA PHE A 327 18.25 10.51 -15.14
C PHE A 327 19.69 10.11 -14.84
N ALA A 328 20.48 9.77 -15.87
CA ALA A 328 21.82 9.23 -15.68
C ALA A 328 22.75 10.20 -14.92
N SER A 329 22.70 11.48 -15.29
CA SER A 329 23.43 12.58 -14.64
C SER A 329 22.91 12.87 -13.24
N SER A 330 21.60 12.95 -13.02
CA SER A 330 21.05 13.13 -11.68
C SER A 330 21.38 11.96 -10.76
N TYR A 331 21.33 10.73 -11.26
CA TYR A 331 21.64 9.53 -10.51
C TYR A 331 23.12 9.43 -10.15
N SER A 332 24.04 9.77 -11.07
CA SER A 332 25.47 9.85 -10.74
C SER A 332 25.75 10.92 -9.69
N ASN A 333 25.10 12.08 -9.78
CA ASN A 333 25.24 13.15 -8.79
C ASN A 333 24.71 12.73 -7.42
N LEU A 334 23.58 12.01 -7.38
CA LEU A 334 23.07 11.45 -6.13
C LEU A 334 24.09 10.48 -5.52
N GLN A 335 24.66 9.57 -6.32
CA GLN A 335 25.66 8.62 -5.83
C GLN A 335 26.88 9.32 -5.22
N GLN A 336 27.32 10.44 -5.79
CA GLN A 336 28.42 11.25 -5.23
C GLN A 336 28.07 11.89 -3.88
N HIS A 337 26.80 12.23 -3.64
CA HIS A 337 26.34 12.78 -2.36
C HIS A 337 26.00 11.73 -1.30
N CYS A 338 25.83 10.47 -1.71
CA CYS A 338 25.50 9.35 -0.84
C CYS A 338 26.72 8.52 -0.40
N GLN A 339 27.89 8.76 -1.01
CA GLN A 339 29.20 8.25 -0.57
C GLN A 339 29.74 9.15 0.55
#